data_AF-H1LKL8-F1
#
_entry.id   AF-H1LKL8-F1
#
_cell.length_a   1.000
_cell.length_b   1.000
_cell.length_c   1.000
_cell.angle_alpha   90.00
_cell.angle_beta   90.00
_cell.angle_gamma   90.00
#
_symmetry.space_group_name_H-M   'P 1'
#
loop_
_entity.id
_entity.type
_entity.pdbx_description
1 polymer ?
#
loop_
_entity_poly.entity_id
_entity_poly.type
_entity_poly.pdbx_seq_one_letter_code
_entity_poly.pdbx_strand_id
1 'polypeptide(L)'
;MDIFPRRLPHTLFQGKVKKGLLVFLNLFDLIALIPSHPIFVLFRIARLYSIVRYYNLLWKFGLSGKFTKALHRFLYDTGFIYLLSISLVILIFSSLIFASFEHDSLENSLWWAITTATTVGYGDVTPKTSGGKIVASILMLGGIGFLGLLTSTITDFFTNEDKQDEQTQTLKHLSHQVAQLSKQVTQLQKELKALPTKQPTSSKTHSKKK
;
A
#
# COMPACT_ATOMS: atom_id res chain seq x y z
N MET A 1 -34.09 44.26 -1.27
CA MET A 1 -33.28 43.81 -0.13
C MET A 1 -33.69 42.39 0.21
N ASP A 2 -32.94 41.46 -0.37
CA ASP A 2 -32.55 40.08 0.03
C ASP A 2 -33.54 39.22 0.83
N ILE A 3 -34.08 38.09 0.32
CA ILE A 3 -33.49 36.84 -0.24
C ILE A 3 -33.10 35.83 0.87
N PHE A 4 -33.94 34.79 0.98
CA PHE A 4 -33.74 33.41 1.45
C PHE A 4 -33.62 33.02 2.94
N PRO A 5 -34.23 31.87 3.32
CA PRO A 5 -34.12 31.22 4.62
C PRO A 5 -32.90 30.27 4.68
N ARG A 6 -32.21 30.19 5.82
CA ARG A 6 -31.28 29.09 6.12
C ARG A 6 -31.87 28.17 7.19
N ARG A 7 -32.49 27.09 6.73
CA ARG A 7 -32.46 25.80 7.43
C ARG A 7 -31.05 25.24 7.37
N LEU A 8 -30.69 24.47 8.41
CA LEU A 8 -29.97 23.17 8.44
C LEU A 8 -29.32 23.02 9.86
N PRO A 9 -28.99 21.81 10.37
CA PRO A 9 -29.76 20.57 10.28
C PRO A 9 -29.60 19.59 11.49
N HIS A 10 -30.27 18.44 11.36
CA HIS A 10 -29.84 17.08 11.78
C HIS A 10 -29.71 16.69 13.27
N THR A 11 -30.72 15.88 13.68
CA THR A 11 -30.57 14.56 14.32
C THR A 11 -29.62 14.45 15.52
N LEU A 12 -30.10 14.79 16.70
CA LEU A 12 -29.59 14.23 17.94
C LEU A 12 -30.77 14.03 18.89
N PHE A 13 -31.10 12.77 19.18
CA PHE A 13 -31.68 12.23 20.42
C PHE A 13 -32.46 10.93 20.18
N GLN A 14 -31.80 9.91 19.61
CA GLN A 14 -32.10 8.52 19.99
C GLN A 14 -31.21 8.15 21.19
N GLY A 15 -31.50 8.77 22.33
CA GLY A 15 -30.80 8.54 23.59
C GLY A 15 -31.74 7.95 24.61
N LYS A 16 -31.83 6.60 24.69
CA LYS A 16 -32.27 5.92 25.92
C LYS A 16 -31.91 4.43 26.08
N VAL A 17 -31.35 3.73 25.08
CA VAL A 17 -31.12 2.27 25.20
C VAL A 17 -29.64 1.86 25.34
N LYS A 18 -28.68 2.79 25.42
CA LYS A 18 -27.24 2.45 25.45
C LYS A 18 -26.42 3.10 26.56
N LYS A 19 -27.03 3.66 27.62
CA LYS A 19 -26.27 4.23 28.74
C LYS A 19 -25.83 3.19 29.77
N GLY A 20 -26.68 2.19 30.07
CA GLY A 20 -26.33 1.12 31.01
C GLY A 20 -25.13 0.29 30.56
N LEU A 21 -25.14 -0.22 29.33
CA LEU A 21 -24.05 -1.06 28.80
C LEU A 21 -22.72 -0.30 28.68
N LEU A 22 -22.74 0.99 28.34
CA LEU A 22 -21.54 1.83 28.28
C LEU A 22 -20.97 2.16 29.66
N VAL A 23 -21.83 2.39 30.67
CA VAL A 23 -21.39 2.62 32.05
C VAL A 23 -20.83 1.34 32.67
N PHE A 24 -21.44 0.18 32.41
CA PHE A 24 -20.90 -1.11 32.84
C PHE A 24 -19.53 -1.40 32.20
N LEU A 25 -19.34 -1.06 30.92
CA LEU A 25 -18.05 -1.23 30.24
C LEU A 25 -16.95 -0.27 30.75
N ASN A 26 -17.29 0.93 31.23
CA ASN A 26 -16.34 1.86 31.85
C ASN A 26 -15.96 1.45 33.28
N LEU A 27 -16.84 0.77 34.02
CA LEU A 27 -16.57 0.28 35.37
C LEU A 27 -15.46 -0.79 35.37
N PHE A 28 -15.44 -1.67 34.36
CA PHE A 28 -14.38 -2.66 34.18
C PHE A 28 -13.03 -2.05 33.79
N ASP A 29 -13.04 -0.96 33.01
CA ASP A 29 -11.82 -0.23 32.61
C ASP A 29 -11.21 0.52 33.81
N LEU A 30 -12.05 1.02 34.71
CA LEU A 30 -11.64 1.65 35.96
C LEU A 30 -11.08 0.63 36.98
N ILE A 31 -11.66 -0.58 37.03
CA ILE A 31 -11.12 -1.72 37.81
C ILE A 31 -9.76 -2.18 37.25
N ALA A 32 -9.54 -2.05 35.94
CA ALA A 32 -8.28 -2.42 35.30
C ALA A 32 -7.14 -1.40 35.53
N LEU A 33 -7.45 -0.19 36.00
CA LEU A 33 -6.49 0.90 36.22
C LEU A 33 -5.83 0.88 37.61
N ILE A 34 -6.37 0.14 38.58
CA ILE A 34 -5.85 0.11 39.96
C ILE A 34 -4.60 -0.77 40.04
N PRO A 35 -3.40 -0.22 40.27
CA PRO A 35 -2.20 -1.00 40.49
C PRO A 35 -2.01 -1.19 41.99
N SER A 36 -2.41 -2.34 42.56
CA SER A 36 -1.85 -2.75 43.86
C SER A 36 -2.12 -4.21 44.24
N HIS A 37 -1.01 -4.87 44.58
CA HIS A 37 -0.81 -6.15 45.27
C HIS A 37 -0.80 -7.49 44.47
N PRO A 38 0.32 -8.26 44.51
CA PRO A 38 0.59 -9.45 43.69
C PRO A 38 -0.17 -10.74 44.06
N ILE A 39 -1.27 -10.67 44.83
CA ILE A 39 -2.04 -11.86 45.22
C ILE A 39 -3.05 -12.28 44.12
N PHE A 40 -3.28 -11.43 43.11
CA PHE A 40 -4.29 -11.62 42.07
C PHE A 40 -3.73 -12.13 40.72
N VAL A 41 -2.80 -13.08 40.72
CA VAL A 41 -2.24 -13.68 39.47
C VAL A 41 -3.32 -14.38 38.62
N LEU A 42 -4.41 -14.87 39.22
CA LEU A 42 -5.56 -15.43 38.51
C LEU A 42 -6.29 -14.40 37.61
N PHE A 43 -6.17 -13.11 37.89
CA PHE A 43 -6.71 -12.03 37.03
C PHE A 43 -5.83 -11.72 35.82
N ARG A 44 -4.69 -12.41 35.62
CA ARG A 44 -3.87 -12.28 34.40
C ARG A 44 -4.64 -12.63 33.12
N ILE A 45 -5.69 -13.45 33.23
CA ILE A 45 -6.60 -13.80 32.13
C ILE A 45 -7.47 -12.60 31.72
N ALA A 46 -7.79 -11.67 32.64
CA ALA A 46 -8.50 -10.44 32.31
C ALA A 46 -7.68 -9.51 31.40
N ARG A 47 -6.33 -9.52 31.52
CA ARG A 47 -5.44 -8.82 30.58
C ARG A 47 -5.50 -9.44 29.17
N LEU A 48 -5.64 -10.76 29.07
CA LEU A 48 -5.86 -11.44 27.79
C LEU A 48 -7.20 -11.03 27.16
N TYR A 49 -8.24 -10.75 27.96
CA TYR A 49 -9.52 -10.27 27.44
C TYR A 49 -9.42 -8.88 26.79
N SER A 50 -8.60 -7.97 27.33
CA SER A 50 -8.30 -6.68 26.68
C SER A 50 -7.56 -6.87 25.35
N ILE A 51 -6.64 -7.85 25.27
CA ILE A 51 -5.96 -8.25 24.04
C ILE A 51 -6.94 -8.86 23.03
N VAL A 52 -7.86 -9.73 23.47
CA VAL A 52 -8.93 -10.30 22.63
C VAL A 52 -9.85 -9.21 22.08
N ARG A 53 -10.10 -8.12 22.84
CA ARG A 53 -10.83 -6.95 22.34
C ARG A 53 -10.05 -6.21 21.25
N TYR A 54 -8.73 -6.07 21.38
CA TYR A 54 -7.88 -5.52 20.31
C TYR A 54 -7.87 -6.42 19.06
N TYR A 55 -7.86 -7.74 19.22
CA TYR A 55 -8.02 -8.69 18.11
C TYR A 55 -9.41 -8.58 17.45
N ASN A 56 -10.49 -8.42 18.21
CA ASN A 56 -11.83 -8.22 17.64
C ASN A 56 -12.01 -6.83 17.01
N LEU A 57 -11.27 -5.83 17.48
CA LEU A 57 -11.22 -4.50 16.86
C LEU A 57 -10.44 -4.57 15.54
N LEU A 58 -9.29 -5.24 15.51
CA LEU A 58 -8.52 -5.57 14.29
C LEU A 58 -9.33 -6.40 13.29
N TRP A 59 -10.12 -7.38 13.77
CA TRP A 59 -10.98 -8.20 12.93
C TRP A 59 -12.16 -7.40 12.35
N LYS A 60 -12.73 -6.45 13.12
CA LYS A 60 -13.81 -5.57 12.67
C LYS A 60 -13.34 -4.38 11.81
N PHE A 61 -12.05 -4.00 11.86
CA PHE A 61 -11.47 -2.95 11.03
C PHE A 61 -11.19 -3.34 9.56
N GLY A 62 -11.65 -4.52 9.11
CA GLY A 62 -11.73 -4.79 7.67
C GLY A 62 -10.57 -5.59 7.07
N LEU A 63 -9.95 -6.47 7.85
CA LEU A 63 -8.92 -7.40 7.36
C LEU A 63 -9.47 -8.63 6.60
N SER A 64 -10.79 -8.82 6.51
CA SER A 64 -11.38 -10.09 6.07
C SER A 64 -11.51 -10.31 4.55
N GLY A 65 -10.85 -9.51 3.69
CA GLY A 65 -10.86 -9.84 2.24
C GLY A 65 -10.21 -8.83 1.30
N LYS A 66 -10.19 -7.54 1.66
CA LYS A 66 -9.45 -6.54 0.89
C LYS A 66 -7.96 -6.57 1.22
N PHE A 67 -7.61 -6.69 2.50
CA PHE A 67 -6.20 -6.78 2.92
C PHE A 67 -5.55 -8.06 2.40
N THR A 68 -6.25 -9.20 2.39
CA THR A 68 -5.71 -10.43 1.80
C THR A 68 -5.51 -10.31 0.30
N LYS A 69 -6.42 -9.66 -0.44
CA LYS A 69 -6.24 -9.40 -1.89
C LYS A 69 -5.16 -8.36 -2.17
N ALA A 70 -5.08 -7.28 -1.39
CA ALA A 70 -4.05 -6.26 -1.51
C ALA A 70 -2.67 -6.83 -1.14
N LEU A 71 -2.59 -7.66 -0.10
CA LEU A 71 -1.38 -8.36 0.30
C LEU A 71 -1.01 -9.41 -0.75
N HIS A 72 -1.95 -10.21 -1.24
CA HIS A 72 -1.68 -11.18 -2.30
C HIS A 72 -1.20 -10.49 -3.60
N ARG A 73 -1.83 -9.37 -3.98
CA ARG A 73 -1.41 -8.50 -5.08
C ARG A 73 -0.01 -7.93 -4.83
N PHE A 74 0.28 -7.41 -3.64
CA PHE A 74 1.61 -6.91 -3.27
C PHE A 74 2.68 -8.02 -3.30
N LEU A 75 2.39 -9.21 -2.78
CA LEU A 75 3.33 -10.33 -2.75
C LEU A 75 3.65 -10.87 -4.15
N TYR A 76 2.67 -10.91 -5.05
CA TYR A 76 2.80 -11.55 -6.36
C TYR A 76 3.05 -10.57 -7.52
N ASP A 77 2.39 -9.41 -7.57
CA ASP A 77 2.53 -8.46 -8.68
C ASP A 77 3.84 -7.64 -8.60
N THR A 78 4.43 -7.47 -7.41
CA THR A 78 5.66 -6.66 -7.21
C THR A 78 6.94 -7.49 -7.13
N GLY A 79 6.86 -8.82 -7.30
CA GLY A 79 8.03 -9.71 -7.23
C GLY A 79 8.61 -9.92 -5.82
N PHE A 80 7.91 -9.46 -4.78
CA PHE A 80 8.33 -9.58 -3.38
C PHE A 80 8.53 -11.04 -2.96
N ILE A 81 7.73 -11.97 -3.49
CA ILE A 81 7.88 -13.40 -3.20
C ILE A 81 9.23 -13.97 -3.67
N TYR A 82 9.79 -13.46 -4.78
CA TYR A 82 11.10 -13.86 -5.28
C TYR A 82 12.23 -13.31 -4.42
N LEU A 83 12.08 -12.07 -3.96
CA LEU A 83 13.01 -11.42 -3.04
C LEU A 83 13.05 -12.16 -1.69
N LEU A 84 11.87 -12.54 -1.17
CA LEU A 84 11.76 -13.29 0.08
C LEU A 84 12.29 -14.72 -0.05
N SER A 85 12.02 -15.40 -1.17
CA SER A 85 12.54 -16.75 -1.40
C SER A 85 14.06 -16.76 -1.55
N ILE A 86 14.66 -15.82 -2.29
CA ILE A 86 16.11 -15.75 -2.42
C ILE A 86 16.79 -15.39 -1.09
N SER A 87 16.19 -14.49 -0.31
CA SER A 87 16.68 -14.15 1.04
C SER A 87 16.66 -15.36 1.97
N LEU A 88 15.58 -16.16 1.94
CA LEU A 88 15.47 -17.39 2.71
C LEU A 88 16.53 -18.43 2.30
N VAL A 89 16.76 -18.59 1.00
CA VAL A 89 17.81 -19.47 0.47
C VAL A 89 19.18 -19.00 0.97
N ILE A 90 19.50 -17.71 0.83
CA ILE A 90 20.77 -17.14 1.30
C ILE A 90 20.95 -17.36 2.82
N LEU A 91 19.90 -17.20 3.62
CA LEU A 91 19.93 -17.44 5.06
C LEU A 91 20.28 -18.89 5.40
N ILE A 92 19.60 -19.86 4.78
CA ILE A 92 19.83 -21.28 5.03
C ILE A 92 21.24 -21.69 4.59
N PHE A 93 21.66 -21.24 3.40
CA PHE A 93 23.00 -21.51 2.90
C PHE A 93 24.09 -20.88 3.77
N SER A 94 23.90 -19.62 4.19
CA SER A 94 24.85 -18.94 5.07
C SER A 94 24.99 -19.66 6.41
N SER A 95 23.87 -20.10 7.00
CA SER A 95 23.86 -20.91 8.22
C SER A 95 24.60 -22.24 8.06
N LEU A 96 24.39 -22.97 6.97
CA LEU A 96 25.04 -24.26 6.71
C LEU A 96 26.56 -24.10 6.54
N ILE A 97 26.97 -23.09 5.78
CA ILE A 97 28.38 -22.79 5.54
C ILE A 97 29.04 -22.33 6.85
N PHE A 98 28.38 -21.49 7.63
CA PHE A 98 28.87 -21.05 8.94
C PHE A 98 29.06 -22.22 9.90
N ALA A 99 28.06 -23.10 10.02
CA ALA A 99 28.16 -24.32 10.84
C ALA A 99 29.36 -25.20 10.44
N SER A 100 29.64 -25.27 9.13
CA SER A 100 30.74 -26.06 8.61
C SER A 100 32.12 -25.47 8.94
N PHE A 101 32.26 -24.13 8.93
CA PHE A 101 33.52 -23.46 9.25
C PHE A 101 33.78 -23.33 10.75
N GLU A 102 32.75 -23.05 11.55
CA GLU A 102 32.89 -22.84 12.99
C GLU A 102 32.72 -24.13 13.80
N HIS A 103 32.35 -25.24 13.15
CA HIS A 103 32.02 -26.53 13.80
C HIS A 103 30.97 -26.39 14.91
N ASP A 104 30.07 -25.42 14.78
CA ASP A 104 28.98 -25.14 15.70
C ASP A 104 27.72 -25.95 15.36
N SER A 105 26.77 -26.02 16.29
CA SER A 105 25.48 -26.66 16.04
C SER A 105 24.70 -25.93 14.93
N LEU A 106 23.89 -26.68 14.17
CA LEU A 106 23.04 -26.10 13.11
C LEU A 106 22.05 -25.08 13.70
N GLU A 107 21.55 -25.32 14.90
CA GLU A 107 20.63 -24.42 15.60
C GLU A 107 21.27 -23.07 15.92
N ASN A 108 22.49 -23.06 16.47
CA ASN A 108 23.22 -21.83 16.77
C ASN A 108 23.60 -21.07 15.50
N SER A 109 23.98 -21.81 14.45
CA SER A 109 24.35 -21.21 13.16
C SER A 109 23.14 -20.56 12.48
N LEU A 110 21.96 -21.17 12.60
CA LEU A 110 20.72 -20.63 12.06
C LEU A 110 20.28 -19.39 12.84
N TRP A 111 20.36 -19.45 14.17
CA TRP A 111 20.12 -18.30 15.04
C TRP A 111 21.04 -17.13 14.71
N TRP A 112 22.33 -17.40 14.55
CA TRP A 112 23.31 -16.41 14.13
C TRP A 112 22.98 -15.79 12.76
N ALA A 113 22.62 -16.62 11.77
CA ALA A 113 22.28 -16.15 10.45
C ALA A 113 21.04 -15.24 10.47
N ILE A 114 19.99 -15.62 11.21
CA ILE A 114 18.75 -14.84 11.36
C ILE A 114 19.04 -13.49 12.03
N THR A 115 19.75 -13.50 13.16
CA THR A 115 20.06 -12.29 13.93
C THR A 115 21.00 -11.34 13.17
N THR A 116 21.90 -11.88 12.35
CA THR A 116 22.79 -11.09 11.48
C THR A 116 22.04 -10.52 10.29
N ALA A 117 21.20 -11.31 9.60
CA ALA A 117 20.43 -10.84 8.44
C ALA A 117 19.39 -9.77 8.83
N THR A 118 18.82 -9.88 10.02
CA THR A 118 17.90 -8.87 10.59
C THR A 118 18.63 -7.68 11.21
N THR A 119 19.96 -7.63 11.14
CA THR A 119 20.82 -6.58 11.70
C THR A 119 20.70 -6.38 13.22
N VAL A 120 20.13 -7.36 13.94
CA VAL A 120 20.03 -7.34 15.41
C VAL A 120 21.39 -7.62 16.04
N GLY A 121 22.05 -8.71 15.60
CA GLY A 121 23.43 -9.04 16.00
C GLY A 121 23.69 -9.04 17.51
N TYR A 122 23.06 -9.94 18.26
CA TYR A 122 23.25 -10.03 19.72
C TYR A 122 24.71 -10.25 20.15
N GLY A 123 25.54 -10.84 19.28
CA GLY A 123 26.96 -11.08 19.53
C GLY A 123 27.25 -12.27 20.44
N ASP A 124 26.24 -13.09 20.72
CA ASP A 124 26.34 -14.37 21.43
C ASP A 124 27.08 -15.44 20.62
N VAL A 125 26.81 -15.48 19.31
CA VAL A 125 27.54 -16.31 18.35
C VAL A 125 28.28 -15.37 17.39
N THR A 126 29.58 -15.60 17.20
CA THR A 126 30.43 -14.76 16.33
C THR A 126 31.40 -15.60 15.52
N PRO A 127 31.71 -15.22 14.27
CA PRO A 127 32.67 -15.93 13.43
C PRO A 127 34.09 -15.80 13.99
N LYS A 128 34.72 -16.92 14.36
CA LYS A 128 36.11 -16.96 14.84
C LYS A 128 37.06 -17.25 13.69
N THR A 129 36.63 -18.06 12.72
CA THR A 129 37.43 -18.46 11.56
C THR A 129 37.43 -17.41 10.45
N SER A 130 38.47 -17.44 9.61
CA SER A 130 38.55 -16.58 8.43
C SER A 130 37.41 -16.85 7.44
N GLY A 131 37.01 -18.11 7.28
CA GLY A 131 35.88 -18.52 6.43
C GLY A 131 34.55 -17.98 6.94
N GLY A 132 34.28 -18.15 8.24
CA GLY A 132 33.08 -17.60 8.89
C GLY A 132 32.95 -16.08 8.75
N LYS A 133 34.07 -15.34 8.82
CA LYS A 133 34.09 -13.87 8.64
C LYS A 133 33.73 -13.43 7.22
N ILE A 134 34.15 -14.18 6.20
CA ILE A 134 33.78 -13.91 4.81
C ILE A 134 32.28 -14.11 4.62
N VAL A 135 31.75 -15.23 5.13
CA VAL A 135 30.31 -15.54 5.08
C VAL A 135 29.50 -14.47 5.82
N ALA A 136 29.95 -14.06 7.00
CA ALA A 136 29.33 -12.98 7.77
C ALA A 136 29.27 -11.67 6.98
N SER A 137 30.38 -11.30 6.32
CA SER A 137 30.44 -10.06 5.53
C SER A 137 29.46 -10.09 4.35
N ILE A 138 29.38 -11.22 3.64
CA ILE A 138 28.42 -11.40 2.54
C ILE A 138 26.99 -11.34 3.06
N LEU A 139 26.69 -12.01 4.18
CA LEU A 139 25.36 -12.01 4.78
C LEU A 139 24.93 -10.61 5.22
N MET A 140 25.84 -9.82 5.81
CA MET A 140 25.58 -8.43 6.20
C MET A 140 25.24 -7.54 5.00
N LEU A 141 26.01 -7.64 3.91
CA LEU A 141 25.70 -6.93 2.66
C LEU A 141 24.34 -7.36 2.10
N GLY A 142 24.06 -8.66 2.14
CA GLY A 142 22.76 -9.22 1.73
C GLY A 142 21.60 -8.69 2.57
N GLY A 143 21.75 -8.58 3.89
CA GLY A 143 20.74 -8.05 4.80
C GLY A 143 20.41 -6.58 4.52
N ILE A 144 21.43 -5.74 4.34
CA ILE A 144 21.23 -4.32 3.99
C ILE A 144 20.59 -4.20 2.60
N GLY A 145 21.05 -4.98 1.62
CA GLY A 145 20.47 -5.03 0.28
C GLY A 145 19.00 -5.45 0.31
N PHE A 146 18.65 -6.44 1.14
CA PHE A 146 17.27 -6.87 1.35
C PHE A 146 16.38 -5.74 1.90
N LEU A 147 16.85 -5.00 2.92
CA LEU A 147 16.11 -3.87 3.47
C LEU A 147 15.91 -2.74 2.44
N GLY A 148 16.94 -2.47 1.63
CA GLY A 148 16.85 -1.49 0.54
C GLY A 148 15.83 -1.89 -0.53
N LEU A 149 15.87 -3.15 -0.97
CA LEU A 149 14.91 -3.68 -1.94
C LEU A 149 13.49 -3.72 -1.37
N LEU A 150 13.31 -4.12 -0.10
CA LEU A 150 12.02 -4.08 0.60
C LEU A 150 11.44 -2.65 0.57
N THR A 151 12.26 -1.65 0.88
CA THR A 151 11.85 -0.24 0.85
C THR A 151 11.48 0.22 -0.57
N SER A 152 12.25 -0.20 -1.58
CA SER A 152 11.95 0.07 -3.00
C SER A 152 10.62 -0.54 -3.40
N THR A 153 10.38 -1.82 -3.09
CA THR A 153 9.13 -2.53 -3.41
C THR A 153 7.91 -1.83 -2.80
N ILE A 154 8.03 -1.37 -1.55
CA ILE A 154 6.96 -0.60 -0.89
C ILE A 154 6.73 0.71 -1.64
N THR A 155 7.79 1.44 -1.96
CA THR A 155 7.71 2.72 -2.70
C THR A 155 7.08 2.55 -4.08
N ASP A 156 7.48 1.51 -4.80
CA ASP A 156 6.95 1.18 -6.13
C ASP A 156 5.48 0.80 -6.06
N PHE A 157 5.04 0.09 -5.02
CA PHE A 157 3.63 -0.25 -4.84
C PHE A 157 2.76 1.02 -4.73
N PHE A 158 3.15 1.98 -3.88
CA PHE A 158 2.42 3.25 -3.76
C PHE A 158 2.51 4.09 -5.03
N THR A 159 3.68 4.17 -5.65
CA THR A 159 3.90 5.01 -6.84
C THR A 159 3.18 4.45 -8.09
N ASN A 160 3.06 3.13 -8.21
CA ASN A 160 2.40 2.51 -9.37
C ASN A 160 0.88 2.70 -9.36
N GLU A 161 0.24 2.72 -8.17
CA GLU A 161 -1.19 3.07 -8.08
C GLU A 161 -1.43 4.50 -8.59
N ASP A 162 -0.62 5.47 -8.14
CA ASP A 162 -0.74 6.87 -8.58
C ASP A 162 -0.49 7.02 -10.09
N LYS A 163 0.54 6.38 -10.63
CA LYS A 163 0.87 6.43 -12.07
C LYS A 163 -0.22 5.82 -12.95
N GLN A 164 -0.85 4.73 -12.52
CA GLN A 164 -1.88 4.05 -13.30
C GLN A 164 -3.16 4.90 -13.40
N ASP A 165 -3.51 5.60 -12.32
CA ASP A 165 -4.64 6.52 -12.31
C ASP A 165 -4.38 7.76 -13.19
N GLU A 166 -3.19 8.36 -13.10
CA GLU A 166 -2.79 9.49 -13.95
C GLU A 166 -2.76 9.14 -15.44
N GLN A 167 -2.22 7.97 -15.81
CA GLN A 167 -2.19 7.51 -17.20
C GLN A 167 -3.60 7.30 -17.75
N THR A 168 -4.49 6.68 -16.95
CA THR A 168 -5.87 6.43 -17.35
C THR A 168 -6.65 7.74 -17.54
N GLN A 169 -6.44 8.73 -16.66
CA GLN A 169 -7.03 10.06 -16.80
C GLN A 169 -6.51 10.79 -18.04
N THR A 170 -5.21 10.73 -18.29
CA THR A 170 -4.57 11.34 -19.46
C THR A 170 -5.09 10.74 -20.76
N LEU A 171 -5.17 9.41 -20.86
CA LEU A 171 -5.73 8.73 -22.04
C LEU A 171 -7.20 9.09 -22.27
N LYS A 172 -8.01 9.14 -21.21
CA LYS A 172 -9.41 9.59 -21.29
C LYS A 172 -9.48 11.03 -21.82
N HIS A 173 -8.66 11.93 -21.31
CA HIS A 173 -8.62 13.32 -21.75
C HIS A 173 -8.22 13.45 -23.23
N LEU A 174 -7.17 12.75 -23.68
CA LEU A 174 -6.76 12.73 -25.09
C LEU A 174 -7.86 12.17 -25.99
N SER A 175 -8.51 11.07 -25.61
CA SER A 175 -9.61 10.48 -26.39
C SER A 175 -10.78 11.46 -26.55
N HIS A 176 -11.07 12.25 -25.52
CA HIS A 176 -12.11 13.26 -25.55
C HIS A 176 -11.73 14.42 -26.48
N GLN A 177 -10.47 14.87 -26.46
CA GLN A 177 -9.99 15.89 -27.39
C GLN A 177 -10.10 15.41 -28.85
N VAL A 178 -9.66 14.18 -29.15
CA VAL A 178 -9.78 13.61 -30.51
C VAL A 178 -11.24 13.58 -30.98
N ALA A 179 -12.18 13.20 -30.10
CA ALA A 179 -13.60 13.21 -30.42
C ALA A 179 -14.16 14.62 -30.69
N GLN A 180 -13.68 15.64 -29.95
CA GLN A 180 -14.06 17.03 -30.17
C GLN A 180 -13.52 17.58 -31.50
N LEU A 181 -12.23 17.34 -31.80
CA LEU A 181 -11.64 17.73 -33.08
C LEU A 181 -12.37 17.06 -34.25
N SER A 182 -12.70 15.77 -34.16
CA SER A 182 -13.45 15.06 -35.19
C SER A 182 -14.83 15.70 -35.45
N LYS A 183 -15.53 16.13 -34.39
CA LYS A 183 -16.80 16.86 -34.52
C LYS A 183 -16.62 18.22 -35.20
N GLN A 184 -15.59 18.98 -34.82
CA GLN A 184 -15.30 20.28 -35.45
C GLN A 184 -14.97 20.13 -36.93
N VAL A 185 -14.15 19.15 -37.31
CA VAL A 185 -13.85 18.85 -38.72
C VAL A 185 -15.12 18.50 -39.49
N THR A 186 -15.99 17.67 -38.92
CA THR A 186 -17.26 17.29 -39.54
C THR A 186 -18.19 18.50 -39.70
N GLN A 187 -18.23 19.39 -38.70
CA GLN A 187 -19.04 20.61 -38.75
C GLN A 187 -18.51 21.59 -39.79
N LEU A 188 -17.21 21.86 -39.82
CA LEU A 188 -16.58 22.72 -40.83
C LEU A 188 -16.77 22.16 -42.24
N GLN A 189 -16.66 20.85 -42.44
CA GLN A 189 -16.98 20.22 -43.73
C GLN A 189 -18.46 20.42 -44.13
N LYS A 190 -19.38 20.41 -43.16
CA LYS A 190 -20.81 20.66 -43.40
C LYS A 190 -21.07 22.12 -43.74
N GLU A 191 -20.44 23.05 -43.04
CA GLU A 191 -20.52 24.49 -43.32
C GLU A 191 -19.94 24.84 -44.70
N LEU A 192 -18.79 24.27 -45.07
CA LEU A 192 -18.21 24.45 -46.41
C LEU A 192 -19.11 23.91 -47.53
N LYS A 193 -19.85 22.82 -47.30
CA LYS A 193 -20.84 22.31 -48.26
C LYS A 193 -22.13 23.12 -48.32
N ALA A 194 -22.49 23.80 -47.22
CA ALA A 194 -23.69 24.61 -47.12
C ALA A 194 -23.49 26.04 -47.62
N LEU A 195 -22.24 26.51 -47.73
CA LEU A 195 -21.93 27.78 -48.38
C LEU A 195 -22.27 27.68 -49.88
N PRO A 196 -23.12 28.57 -50.42
CA PRO A 196 -23.37 28.64 -51.85
C PRO A 196 -22.04 28.92 -52.54
N THR A 197 -21.66 28.07 -53.50
CA THR A 197 -20.55 28.34 -54.42
C THR A 197 -20.74 29.70 -55.07
N LYS A 198 -20.16 30.74 -54.49
CA LYS A 198 -19.91 32.00 -55.18
C LYS A 198 -18.76 31.71 -56.12
N GLN A 199 -19.10 31.12 -57.28
CA GLN A 199 -18.20 31.00 -58.42
C GLN A 199 -17.55 32.37 -58.62
N PRO A 200 -16.22 32.45 -58.83
CA PRO A 200 -15.62 33.68 -59.30
C PRO A 200 -16.34 34.01 -60.59
N THR A 201 -17.07 35.13 -60.58
CA THR A 201 -17.75 35.67 -61.74
C THR A 201 -16.72 35.83 -62.83
N SER A 202 -16.72 34.88 -63.76
CA SER A 202 -16.13 35.01 -65.08
C SER A 202 -16.72 36.28 -65.69
N SER A 203 -15.99 37.40 -65.64
CA SER A 203 -16.30 38.55 -66.48
C SER A 203 -15.90 38.18 -67.90
N LYS A 204 -16.76 37.42 -68.58
CA LYS A 204 -16.78 37.41 -70.04
C LYS A 204 -17.21 38.81 -70.50
N THR A 205 -16.24 39.69 -70.73
CA THR A 205 -16.46 40.83 -71.62
C THR A 205 -16.48 40.27 -73.04
N HIS A 206 -17.67 39.88 -73.49
CA HIS A 206 -17.91 39.49 -74.87
C HIS A 206 -18.00 40.77 -75.70
N SER A 207 -17.13 40.84 -76.70
CA SER A 207 -17.28 41.63 -77.92
C SER A 207 -18.73 41.64 -78.44
N LYS A 208 -19.28 42.82 -78.76
CA LYS A 208 -19.80 43.14 -80.11
C LYS A 208 -20.47 44.53 -80.23
N LYS A 209 -20.14 45.17 -81.36
CA LYS A 209 -20.95 46.07 -82.21
C LYS A 209 -21.33 47.45 -81.66
N LYS A 210 -20.70 48.50 -82.22
CA LYS A 210 -21.21 49.19 -83.41
C LYS A 210 -20.10 49.97 -84.10
#